data_AF-A0A1G7GQN4-F1
#
_entry.id   AF-A0A1G7GQN4-F1
#
_cell.length_a   1.000
_cell.length_b   1.000
_cell.length_c   1.000
_cell.angle_alpha   90.00
_cell.angle_beta   90.00
_cell.angle_gamma   90.00
#
_symmetry.space_group_name_H-M   'P 1'
#
loop_
_entity.id
_entity.type
_entity.pdbx_description
1 polymer ?
#
loop_
_entity_poly.entity_id
_entity_poly.type
_entity_poly.pdbx_seq_one_letter_code
_entity_poly.pdbx_strand_id
1 'polypeptide(L)'
;MIMGSVIVTPRAVQTHRDSYLLAHLSVVSVRRPFLPTALIFSGGGIAFALAFSDLLYLHEIAFLAGGICLALLTGLVVGQIQLLSRDLRGSELSGMVWGSYRHLNRLRREIVRVLQYEGGAT
;
A
#
# COMPACT_ATOMS: atom_id res chain seq x y z
N MET A 1 6.48 5.12 -7.14
CA MET A 1 7.67 5.46 -6.35
C MET A 1 7.50 4.90 -4.95
N ILE A 2 8.58 4.43 -4.34
CA ILE A 2 8.62 4.03 -2.93
C ILE A 2 9.11 5.26 -2.15
N MET A 3 8.55 5.52 -0.97
CA MET A 3 9.23 6.35 0.02
C MET A 3 10.21 5.44 0.78
N GLY A 4 11.44 5.37 0.27
CA GLY A 4 12.51 4.48 0.75
C GLY A 4 13.15 3.65 -0.37
N SER A 5 14.20 2.91 -0.03
CA SER A 5 14.86 1.96 -0.94
C SER A 5 14.55 0.53 -0.52
N VAL A 6 14.15 -0.31 -1.47
CA VAL A 6 14.06 -1.77 -1.29
C VAL A 6 14.87 -2.41 -2.39
N ILE A 7 15.94 -3.10 -2.01
CA ILE A 7 16.85 -3.82 -2.91
C ILE A 7 16.61 -5.30 -2.66
N VAL A 8 16.14 -6.02 -3.68
CA VAL A 8 15.94 -7.46 -3.62
C VAL A 8 17.18 -8.13 -4.20
N THR A 9 17.90 -8.88 -3.38
CA THR A 9 19.05 -9.71 -3.73
C THR A 9 18.62 -11.18 -3.66
N PRO A 10 19.24 -12.12 -4.41
CA PRO A 10 18.82 -13.53 -4.40
C PRO A 10 18.65 -14.15 -3.01
N ARG A 11 19.45 -13.71 -2.03
CA ARG A 11 19.45 -14.25 -0.66
C ARG A 11 18.86 -13.33 0.41
N ALA A 12 18.68 -12.04 0.12
CA ALA A 12 18.21 -11.06 1.09
C ALA A 12 17.36 -9.94 0.46
N VAL A 13 16.33 -9.49 1.18
CA VAL A 13 15.60 -8.25 0.91
C VAL A 13 16.16 -7.18 1.82
N GLN A 14 16.88 -6.21 1.25
CA GLN A 14 17.37 -5.06 1.98
C GLN A 14 16.38 -3.91 1.84
N THR A 15 15.94 -3.38 2.96
CA THR A 15 15.18 -2.13 3.04
C THR A 15 16.12 -1.01 3.46
N HIS A 16 15.64 0.23 3.44
CA HIS A 16 16.43 1.39 3.89
C HIS A 16 16.95 1.27 5.34
N ARG A 17 16.30 0.46 6.18
CA ARG A 17 16.64 0.32 7.60
C ARG A 17 17.14 -1.07 8.00
N ASP A 18 16.67 -2.13 7.33
CA ASP A 18 16.91 -3.51 7.72
C ASP A 18 17.17 -4.46 6.55
N SER A 19 18.01 -5.46 6.76
CA SER A 19 18.28 -6.55 5.82
C SER A 19 17.62 -7.84 6.30
N TYR A 20 16.70 -8.38 5.50
CA TYR A 20 15.99 -9.62 5.82
C TYR A 20 16.49 -10.77 4.93
N LEU A 21 16.89 -11.90 5.50
CA LEU A 21 17.22 -13.10 4.73
C LEU A 21 15.94 -13.72 4.15
N LEU A 22 15.94 -14.07 2.86
CA LEU A 22 14.78 -14.64 2.18
C LEU A 22 14.31 -15.96 2.82
N ALA A 23 15.26 -16.79 3.30
CA ALA A 23 14.98 -18.05 3.97
C ALA A 23 14.07 -17.93 5.21
N HIS A 24 14.05 -16.76 5.86
CA HIS A 24 13.25 -16.51 7.06
C HIS A 24 12.03 -15.64 6.78
N LEU A 25 11.71 -15.33 5.52
CA LEU A 25 10.59 -14.48 5.14
C LEU A 25 9.31 -15.32 5.03
N SER A 26 8.33 -15.12 5.93
CA SER A 26 7.12 -15.96 5.97
C SER A 26 5.91 -15.34 5.28
N VAL A 27 5.77 -14.01 5.33
CA VAL A 27 4.61 -13.32 4.76
C VAL A 27 5.03 -12.02 4.10
N VAL A 28 4.67 -11.89 2.81
CA VAL A 28 4.72 -10.63 2.06
C VAL A 28 3.30 -10.19 1.75
N SER A 29 2.82 -9.16 2.46
CA SER A 29 1.48 -8.61 2.25
C SER A 29 1.55 -7.16 1.78
N VAL A 30 0.77 -6.81 0.76
CA VAL A 30 0.61 -5.43 0.28
C VAL A 30 -0.81 -5.00 0.59
N ARG A 31 -0.99 -3.89 1.31
CA ARG A 31 -2.29 -3.35 1.72
C ARG A 31 -2.48 -1.92 1.20
N ARG A 32 -3.74 -1.49 1.11
CA ARG A 32 -4.14 -0.10 0.79
C ARG A 32 -4.87 0.50 2.00
N PRO A 33 -4.14 0.99 3.01
CA PRO A 33 -4.73 1.38 4.30
C PRO A 33 -5.69 2.57 4.19
N PHE A 34 -5.44 3.48 3.25
CA PHE A 34 -6.25 4.69 3.07
C PHE A 34 -7.48 4.49 2.18
N LEU A 35 -7.61 3.35 1.50
CA LEU A 35 -8.72 3.10 0.58
C LEU A 35 -10.09 3.06 1.29
N PRO A 36 -10.27 2.35 2.43
CA PRO A 36 -11.55 2.36 3.14
C PRO A 36 -11.95 3.76 3.61
N THR A 37 -11.00 4.51 4.18
CA THR A 37 -11.24 5.90 4.63
C THR A 37 -11.61 6.79 3.45
N ALA A 38 -10.89 6.68 2.32
CA ALA A 38 -11.21 7.41 1.11
C ALA A 38 -12.60 7.09 0.58
N LEU A 39 -13.03 5.82 0.61
CA LEU A 39 -14.38 5.41 0.21
C LEU A 39 -15.45 6.01 1.13
N ILE A 40 -15.24 6.02 2.44
CA ILE A 40 -16.19 6.61 3.39
C ILE A 40 -16.34 8.12 3.13
N PHE A 41 -15.23 8.84 3.02
CA PHE A 41 -15.25 10.28 2.74
C PHE A 41 -15.90 10.59 1.39
N SER A 42 -15.57 9.81 0.37
CA SER A 42 -16.10 10.01 -0.98
C SER A 42 -17.58 9.68 -1.05
N GLY A 43 -18.01 8.58 -0.44
CA GLY A 43 -19.42 8.19 -0.36
C GLY A 43 -20.24 9.22 0.41
N GLY A 44 -19.75 9.69 1.55
CA GLY A 44 -20.37 10.76 2.33
C GLY A 44 -20.45 12.08 1.55
N GLY A 45 -19.38 12.47 0.87
CA GLY A 45 -19.35 13.67 0.04
C GLY A 45 -20.34 13.61 -1.14
N ILE A 46 -20.40 12.48 -1.85
CA ILE A 46 -21.35 12.27 -2.94
C ILE A 46 -22.79 12.33 -2.41
N ALA A 47 -23.08 11.62 -1.31
CA ALA A 47 -24.41 11.62 -0.70
C ALA A 47 -24.82 13.03 -0.25
N PHE A 48 -23.90 13.79 0.33
CA PHE A 48 -24.12 15.19 0.71
C PHE A 48 -24.43 16.07 -0.51
N ALA A 49 -23.62 16.00 -1.58
CA ALA A 49 -23.86 16.77 -2.79
C ALA A 49 -25.21 16.45 -3.44
N LEU A 50 -25.63 15.18 -3.44
CA LEU A 50 -26.95 14.80 -3.96
C LEU A 50 -28.09 15.33 -3.07
N ALA A 51 -27.96 15.19 -1.75
CA ALA A 51 -28.97 15.59 -0.79
C ALA A 51 -29.21 17.11 -0.74
N PHE A 52 -28.17 17.91 -1.00
CA PHE A 52 -28.21 19.37 -0.93
C PHE A 52 -27.94 20.03 -2.29
N SER A 53 -28.14 19.30 -3.40
CA SER A 53 -27.81 19.78 -4.75
C SER A 53 -28.53 21.08 -5.15
N ASP A 54 -29.68 21.36 -4.55
CA ASP A 54 -30.47 22.57 -4.71
C ASP A 54 -29.94 23.76 -3.87
N LEU A 55 -29.20 23.48 -2.80
CA LEU A 55 -28.57 24.49 -1.93
C LEU A 55 -27.13 24.82 -2.31
N LEU A 56 -26.43 23.93 -3.03
CA LEU A 56 -25.03 24.15 -3.41
C LEU A 56 -24.90 24.99 -4.69
N TYR A 57 -24.01 25.97 -4.65
CA TYR A 57 -23.56 26.68 -5.83
C TYR A 57 -22.62 25.82 -6.68
N LEU A 58 -22.55 26.12 -7.98
CA LEU A 58 -21.71 25.37 -8.93
C LEU A 58 -20.24 25.27 -8.51
N HIS A 59 -19.68 26.33 -7.91
CA HIS A 59 -18.29 26.34 -7.45
C HIS A 59 -18.10 25.46 -6.20
N GLU A 60 -19.08 25.36 -5.32
CA GLU A 60 -19.04 24.47 -4.14
C GLU A 60 -19.09 23.01 -4.56
N ILE A 61 -19.92 22.68 -5.56
CA ILE A 61 -19.96 21.35 -6.17
C ILE A 61 -18.60 21.02 -6.79
N ALA A 62 -17.98 21.96 -7.51
CA ALA A 62 -16.66 21.76 -8.11
C ALA A 62 -15.57 21.52 -7.04
N PHE A 63 -15.58 22.28 -5.94
CA PHE A 63 -14.65 22.08 -4.83
C PHE A 63 -14.84 20.71 -4.17
N LEU A 64 -16.09 20.32 -3.92
CA LEU A 64 -16.42 19.06 -3.29
C LEU A 64 -16.07 17.87 -4.19
N ALA A 65 -16.37 17.95 -5.50
CA ALA A 65 -15.96 16.95 -6.48
C ALA A 65 -14.43 16.82 -6.56
N GLY A 66 -13.70 17.95 -6.54
CA GLY A 66 -12.24 17.97 -6.50
C GLY A 66 -11.69 17.28 -5.25
N GLY A 67 -12.26 17.56 -4.08
CA GLY A 67 -11.90 16.92 -2.82
C GLY A 67 -12.13 15.41 -2.82
N ILE A 68 -13.27 14.96 -3.34
CA ILE A 68 -13.58 13.52 -3.51
C ILE A 68 -12.57 12.86 -4.44
N CYS A 69 -12.29 13.46 -5.60
CA CYS A 69 -11.30 12.94 -6.54
C CYS A 69 -9.92 12.80 -5.89
N LEU A 70 -9.49 13.82 -5.13
CA LEU A 70 -8.21 13.79 -4.43
C LEU A 70 -8.15 12.69 -3.35
N ALA A 71 -9.22 12.55 -2.56
CA ALA A 71 -9.33 11.51 -1.54
C ALA A 71 -9.28 10.10 -2.17
N LEU A 72 -10.00 9.86 -3.26
CA LEU A 72 -9.95 8.59 -3.98
C LEU A 72 -8.58 8.32 -4.59
N LEU A 73 -7.97 9.33 -5.22
CA LEU A 73 -6.64 9.20 -5.82
C LEU A 73 -5.60 8.81 -4.76
N THR A 74 -5.61 9.45 -3.61
CA THR A 74 -4.68 9.12 -2.51
C THR A 74 -4.92 7.69 -2.00
N GLY A 75 -6.17 7.28 -1.78
CA GLY A 75 -6.51 5.91 -1.36
C GLY A 75 -6.16 4.82 -2.38
N LEU A 76 -6.21 5.14 -3.68
CA LEU A 76 -5.89 4.20 -4.77
C LEU A 76 -4.39 4.10 -5.05
N VAL A 77 -3.67 5.21 -4.96
CA VAL A 77 -2.24 5.27 -5.30
C VAL A 77 -1.38 4.80 -4.14
N VAL A 78 -1.71 5.19 -2.90
CA VAL A 78 -0.89 4.89 -1.73
C VAL A 78 -1.13 3.46 -1.26
N GLY A 79 -0.04 2.70 -1.15
CA GLY A 79 -0.02 1.37 -0.58
C GLY A 79 1.10 1.23 0.45
N GLN A 80 1.00 0.18 1.24
CA GLN A 80 2.04 -0.24 2.16
C GLN A 80 2.37 -1.71 1.91
N ILE A 81 3.65 -2.06 1.93
CA ILE A 81 4.11 -3.44 1.97
C ILE A 81 4.60 -3.74 3.38
N GLN A 82 4.13 -4.85 3.92
CA GLN A 82 4.50 -5.35 5.21
C GLN A 82 5.26 -6.66 5.02
N LEU A 83 6.51 -6.67 5.46
CA LEU A 83 7.39 -7.83 5.45
C LEU A 83 7.37 -8.43 6.86
N LEU A 84 7.02 -9.71 6.98
CA LEU A 84 7.01 -10.43 8.24
C LEU A 84 7.95 -11.63 8.17
N SER A 85 9.04 -11.56 8.93
CA SER A 85 9.96 -12.68 9.11
C SER A 85 9.46 -13.65 10.18
N ARG A 86 9.70 -14.95 9.97
CA ARG A 86 9.32 -16.05 10.86
C ARG A 86 10.05 -15.97 12.21
N ASP A 87 11.31 -15.51 12.21
CA ASP A 87 12.13 -15.32 13.42
C ASP A 87 11.79 -14.05 14.19
N LEU A 88 11.06 -13.12 13.58
CA LEU A 88 10.59 -11.89 14.22
C LEU A 88 9.13 -11.99 14.68
N ARG A 89 8.64 -13.20 14.97
CA ARG A 89 7.38 -13.41 15.72
C ARG A 89 7.54 -12.87 17.15
N GLY A 90 7.40 -11.56 17.32
CA GLY A 90 7.50 -10.87 18.61
C GLY A 90 8.31 -9.57 18.60
N SER A 91 8.89 -9.17 17.47
CA SER A 91 9.62 -7.91 17.36
C SER A 91 8.82 -6.89 16.54
N GLU A 92 8.75 -5.65 17.05
CA GLU A 92 8.08 -4.50 16.43
C GLU A 92 8.66 -4.09 15.05
N LEU A 93 9.73 -4.78 14.60
CA LEU A 93 10.45 -4.57 13.35
C LEU A 93 9.81 -5.29 12.15
N SER A 94 8.48 -5.30 12.05
CA SER A 94 7.82 -5.56 10.77
C SER A 94 7.99 -4.31 9.92
N GLY A 95 9.10 -4.25 9.17
CA GLY A 95 9.46 -3.12 8.33
C GLY A 95 8.31 -2.78 7.37
N MET A 96 7.66 -1.65 7.64
CA MET A 96 6.55 -1.17 6.83
C MET A 96 7.08 -0.17 5.83
N VAL A 97 7.05 -0.54 4.54
CA VAL A 97 7.54 0.32 3.47
C VAL A 97 6.36 0.90 2.72
N TRP A 98 6.35 2.23 2.60
CA TRP A 98 5.30 2.98 1.93
C TRP A 98 5.68 3.26 0.48
N GLY A 99 4.68 3.24 -0.41
CA GLY A 99 4.92 3.54 -1.81
C GLY A 99 3.67 3.43 -2.65
N SER A 100 3.83 3.54 -3.97
CA SER A 100 2.70 3.33 -4.86
C SER A 100 2.28 1.86 -4.89
N TYR A 101 0.99 1.59 -4.72
CA TYR A 101 0.46 0.22 -4.66
C TYR A 101 0.90 -0.64 -5.85
N ARG A 102 0.87 -0.07 -7.07
CA ARG A 102 1.30 -0.78 -8.30
C ARG A 102 2.75 -1.27 -8.19
N HIS A 103 3.63 -0.43 -7.67
CA HIS A 103 5.05 -0.75 -7.55
C HIS A 103 5.29 -1.78 -6.44
N LEU A 104 4.66 -1.59 -5.27
CA LEU A 104 4.73 -2.54 -4.16
C LEU A 104 4.17 -3.92 -4.54
N ASN A 105 3.09 -3.97 -5.31
CA ASN A 105 2.52 -5.23 -5.78
C ASN A 105 3.37 -5.92 -6.87
N ARG A 106 4.15 -5.15 -7.64
CA ARG A 106 5.18 -5.71 -8.54
C ARG A 106 6.31 -6.34 -7.72
N LEU A 107 6.81 -5.62 -6.71
CA LEU A 107 7.89 -6.06 -5.83
C LEU A 107 7.49 -7.31 -5.02
N ARG A 108 6.24 -7.37 -4.52
CA ARG A 108 5.68 -8.59 -3.91
C ARG A 108 5.77 -9.81 -4.83
N ARG A 109 5.36 -9.66 -6.11
CA ARG A 109 5.38 -10.77 -7.08
C ARG A 109 6.81 -11.24 -7.37
N GLU A 110 7.75 -10.31 -7.41
CA GLU A 110 9.17 -10.61 -7.60
C GLU A 110 9.75 -11.39 -6.42
N ILE A 111 9.50 -10.96 -5.18
CA ILE A 111 9.93 -11.69 -3.97
C ILE A 111 9.33 -13.10 -3.94
N VAL A 112 8.04 -13.25 -4.25
CA VAL A 112 7.37 -14.56 -4.29
C VAL A 112 7.99 -15.47 -5.36
N ARG A 113 8.35 -14.93 -6.53
CA ARG A 113 9.01 -15.70 -7.59
C ARG A 113 10.38 -16.22 -7.15
N VAL A 114 11.18 -15.40 -6.46
CA VAL A 114 12.50 -15.82 -5.95
C VAL A 114 12.35 -16.87 -4.85
N LEU A 115 11.40 -16.70 -3.92
CA LEU A 115 11.07 -17.69 -2.89
C LEU A 115 10.69 -19.05 -3.47
N GLN A 116 9.90 -19.08 -4.56
CA GLN A 116 9.53 -20.32 -5.24
C GLN A 116 10.70 -21.00 -5.93
N TYR A 117 11.66 -20.24 -6.45
CA TYR A 117 12.86 -20.78 -7.09
C TYR A 117 13.83 -21.41 -6.07
N GLU A 118 14.04 -20.77 -4.92
CA GLU A 118 14.86 -21.37 -3.84
C GLU A 118 14.16 -22.55 -3.15
N GLY A 119 12.83 -22.52 -3.00
CA GLY A 119 12.06 -23.61 -2.40
C GLY A 119 11.80 -24.81 -3.32
N GLY A 120 12.07 -24.70 -4.62
CA GLY A 120 11.91 -25.78 -5.61
C GLY A 120 13.21 -26.50 -5.97
N ALA A 121 14.34 -26.15 -5.33
CA ALA A 121 15.65 -26.74 -5.55
C ALA A 121 15.98 -27.89 -4.57
N THR A 122 14.97 -28.50 -3.97
CA THR A 122 15.08 -29.69 -3.08
C THR A 122 14.38 -30.88 -3.68
#